data_AF-A0A3A8QZQ6-F1
#
_entry.id   AF-A0A3A8QZQ6-F1
#
_cell.length_a   1.000
_cell.length_b   1.000
_cell.length_c   1.000
_cell.angle_alpha   90.00
_cell.angle_beta   90.00
_cell.angle_gamma   90.00
#
_symmetry.space_group_name_H-M   'P 1'
#
loop_
_entity.id
_entity.type
_entity.pdbx_description
1 polymer ?
#
loop_
_entity_poly.entity_id
_entity_poly.type
_entity_poly.pdbx_seq_one_letter_code
_entity_poly.pdbx_strand_id
1 'polypeptide(L)'
;MKKFLPVRQGMLCFTGALLWSLACGPQGDPSLEPDETGEVSQAAFAAPTLLQAVPGDGQVTLQWTAGPTGTQGYQVRFRVGSGSWVYRGAGNNTAYAVTGLTNGTKYEFHVRIKGSTGDTTSGYSNGLSATPTADECAGTAVRHITVTGAGTRDGLTAGTAGTLANLNAFIQAVGPGGQVCIHGGTYGTGTTVSQGGAVGAPVTLKGVEGRPVFQSTFEASTRAKSGPVAFTVKASNLVFHNLEFRHVGTCFSFKAATSVSHVTLSRFRAENVATCVDVERSSTTAFTDLTIRDAMILQFTRGGIFLASGTNQSLVEDVYVDMEPDQIGGQGSDYPVGIALYDTTHNVTLRRATVLNVTGMQTGYTQGDGIDGESTASDVVLEDSYFRGHEDGCVDTKVRNMLIRDTVAAECKRNFRLWQSVTPGPRVEGVSSYQPRDGHFFMHTGTTTAKDIAVYSSNAAKLVAYDCSSSSPCTFNAEGLRGTLLDAAKLNATGTVTGNTLVYGQAVAIPPVPNPTSFTP
;
A
#
# COMPACT_ATOMS: atom_id res chain seq x y z
N MET A 1 -28.46 -55.00 17.71
CA MET A 1 -29.37 -54.83 18.86
C MET A 1 -29.70 -53.34 19.01
N LYS A 2 -31.00 -53.01 19.18
CA LYS A 2 -31.65 -51.72 19.58
C LYS A 2 -31.56 -50.54 18.58
N LYS A 3 -32.64 -50.24 17.82
CA LYS A 3 -33.86 -49.38 18.09
C LYS A 3 -33.55 -47.86 17.95
N PHE A 4 -33.97 -47.16 16.87
CA PHE A 4 -35.27 -46.47 16.57
C PHE A 4 -35.63 -45.36 17.59
N LEU A 5 -36.10 -44.13 17.28
CA LEU A 5 -36.95 -43.53 16.22
C LEU A 5 -36.75 -41.97 16.13
N PRO A 6 -37.39 -41.26 15.15
CA PRO A 6 -37.14 -39.87 14.69
C PRO A 6 -38.34 -38.88 14.83
N VAL A 7 -38.26 -37.65 14.26
CA VAL A 7 -39.34 -36.64 14.06
C VAL A 7 -39.07 -35.88 12.73
N ARG A 8 -39.82 -36.13 11.63
CA ARG A 8 -41.05 -35.50 11.04
C ARG A 8 -40.84 -34.30 10.08
N GLN A 9 -41.32 -34.49 8.84
CA GLN A 9 -42.28 -33.69 8.02
C GLN A 9 -42.24 -34.33 6.61
N GLY A 10 -43.27 -34.75 5.88
CA GLY A 10 -44.73 -34.57 5.90
C GLY A 10 -45.17 -33.98 4.55
N MET A 11 -45.60 -34.81 3.58
CA MET A 11 -46.80 -34.65 2.71
C MET A 11 -46.87 -35.71 1.58
N LEU A 12 -48.10 -36.09 1.23
CA LEU A 12 -48.55 -37.32 0.57
C LEU A 12 -48.58 -37.30 -0.97
N CYS A 13 -48.41 -38.49 -1.57
CA CYS A 13 -48.99 -38.90 -2.86
C CYS A 13 -50.32 -39.63 -2.64
N PHE A 14 -51.30 -39.52 -3.54
CA PHE A 14 -51.73 -40.62 -4.43
C PHE A 14 -52.86 -40.20 -5.39
N THR A 15 -52.83 -40.88 -6.53
CA THR A 15 -53.62 -40.82 -7.76
C THR A 15 -55.06 -41.35 -7.63
N GLY A 16 -55.98 -40.87 -8.48
CA GLY A 16 -57.36 -41.37 -8.63
C GLY A 16 -57.80 -41.55 -10.09
N ALA A 17 -58.59 -42.59 -10.34
CA ALA A 17 -58.84 -43.30 -11.60
C ALA A 17 -59.73 -42.65 -12.68
N LEU A 18 -59.62 -43.26 -13.87
CA LEU A 18 -60.38 -43.16 -15.12
C LEU A 18 -61.79 -43.77 -15.03
N LEU A 19 -62.77 -43.25 -15.79
CA LEU A 19 -63.84 -44.03 -16.45
C LEU A 19 -64.52 -43.24 -17.60
N TRP A 20 -64.43 -43.80 -18.81
CA TRP A 20 -65.08 -43.41 -20.07
C TRP A 20 -66.54 -43.89 -20.12
N SER A 21 -67.48 -43.21 -20.79
CA SER A 21 -67.98 -43.50 -22.16
C SER A 21 -69.47 -43.05 -22.22
N LEU A 22 -70.18 -42.79 -23.33
CA LEU A 22 -69.98 -42.72 -24.79
C LEU A 22 -71.26 -42.09 -25.40
N ALA A 23 -71.12 -41.53 -26.62
CA ALA A 23 -72.08 -41.41 -27.73
C ALA A 23 -72.47 -39.97 -28.14
N CYS A 24 -72.62 -39.60 -29.42
CA CYS A 24 -72.12 -40.07 -30.73
C CYS A 24 -72.54 -39.02 -31.80
N GLY A 25 -71.58 -38.43 -32.53
CA GLY A 25 -71.66 -37.89 -33.92
C GLY A 25 -72.55 -36.66 -34.27
N PRO A 26 -72.48 -36.14 -35.51
CA PRO A 26 -71.29 -35.68 -36.24
C PRO A 26 -71.43 -34.28 -36.91
N GLN A 27 -70.27 -33.70 -37.25
CA GLN A 27 -69.90 -32.68 -38.27
C GLN A 27 -70.93 -31.70 -38.90
N GLY A 28 -70.54 -30.42 -38.99
CA GLY A 28 -71.01 -29.48 -40.03
C GLY A 28 -70.81 -27.99 -39.69
N ASP A 29 -69.88 -27.34 -40.41
CA ASP A 29 -69.41 -25.94 -40.41
C ASP A 29 -70.55 -24.87 -40.52
N PRO A 30 -70.38 -23.58 -40.12
CA PRO A 30 -69.61 -22.64 -40.94
C PRO A 30 -68.83 -21.53 -40.19
N SER A 31 -67.60 -21.31 -40.66
CA SER A 31 -67.01 -20.00 -41.01
C SER A 31 -67.05 -18.85 -39.99
N LEU A 32 -65.85 -18.52 -39.53
CA LEU A 32 -65.44 -17.22 -39.00
C LEU A 32 -65.59 -16.12 -40.07
N GLU A 33 -66.12 -14.97 -39.68
CA GLU A 33 -65.52 -13.68 -40.03
C GLU A 33 -65.56 -12.72 -38.82
N PRO A 34 -64.60 -11.77 -38.75
CA PRO A 34 -64.08 -11.22 -37.51
C PRO A 34 -64.58 -9.78 -37.24
N ASP A 35 -64.49 -9.35 -35.99
CA ASP A 35 -64.41 -7.93 -35.66
C ASP A 35 -63.13 -7.66 -34.85
N GLU A 36 -62.46 -6.59 -35.25
CA GLU A 36 -61.12 -6.19 -34.90
C GLU A 36 -61.03 -5.66 -33.46
N THR A 37 -59.94 -6.03 -32.78
CA THR A 37 -59.00 -5.16 -32.03
C THR A 37 -58.33 -5.97 -30.93
N GLY A 38 -57.35 -6.79 -31.32
CA GLY A 38 -56.44 -7.47 -30.40
C GLY A 38 -55.01 -7.09 -30.74
N GLU A 39 -54.52 -5.96 -30.24
CA GLU A 39 -53.09 -5.65 -30.26
C GLU A 39 -52.31 -6.82 -29.64
N VAL A 40 -51.50 -7.50 -30.46
CA VAL A 40 -50.57 -8.51 -29.97
C VAL A 40 -49.45 -7.76 -29.25
N SER A 41 -49.50 -7.73 -27.91
CA SER A 41 -48.41 -7.23 -27.08
C SER A 41 -47.11 -7.94 -27.47
N GLN A 42 -46.20 -7.21 -28.13
CA GLN A 42 -44.87 -7.66 -28.49
C GLN A 42 -44.09 -8.00 -27.22
N ALA A 43 -43.78 -9.29 -26.99
CA ALA A 43 -42.97 -9.71 -25.85
C ALA A 43 -41.53 -9.16 -25.99
N ALA A 44 -41.22 -8.08 -25.28
CA ALA A 44 -39.88 -7.53 -25.21
C ALA A 44 -38.95 -8.49 -24.46
N PHE A 45 -37.72 -8.69 -24.97
CA PHE A 45 -36.73 -9.55 -24.34
C PHE A 45 -36.36 -9.03 -22.93
N ALA A 46 -36.15 -9.95 -21.98
CA ALA A 46 -35.49 -9.61 -20.72
C ALA A 46 -34.05 -9.13 -21.00
N ALA A 47 -33.61 -8.06 -20.32
CA ALA A 47 -32.27 -7.51 -20.50
C ALA A 47 -31.19 -8.51 -20.05
N PRO A 48 -30.03 -8.57 -20.72
CA PRO A 48 -28.89 -9.34 -20.23
C PRO A 48 -28.30 -8.67 -18.97
N THR A 49 -27.61 -9.46 -18.14
CA THR A 49 -26.81 -8.93 -17.03
C THR A 49 -25.38 -8.75 -17.50
N LEU A 50 -24.84 -7.54 -17.37
CA LEU A 50 -23.44 -7.25 -17.64
C LEU A 50 -22.62 -7.72 -16.44
N LEU A 51 -21.84 -8.79 -16.63
CA LEU A 51 -21.11 -9.51 -15.58
C LEU A 51 -19.76 -8.87 -15.29
N GLN A 52 -19.04 -8.41 -16.33
CA GLN A 52 -17.71 -7.85 -16.19
C GLN A 52 -17.44 -6.73 -17.20
N ALA A 53 -16.58 -5.80 -16.79
CA ALA A 53 -15.97 -4.78 -17.65
C ALA A 53 -14.48 -4.68 -17.28
N VAL A 54 -13.64 -5.38 -18.03
CA VAL A 54 -12.19 -5.51 -17.75
C VAL A 54 -11.43 -4.50 -18.61
N PRO A 55 -10.73 -3.51 -18.02
CA PRO A 55 -9.94 -2.55 -18.78
C PRO A 55 -8.73 -3.20 -19.45
N GLY A 56 -8.33 -2.66 -20.60
CA GLY A 56 -7.06 -2.93 -21.27
C GLY A 56 -6.60 -1.69 -22.04
N ASP A 57 -5.53 -1.81 -22.81
CA ASP A 57 -4.97 -0.67 -23.55
C ASP A 57 -5.92 -0.16 -24.63
N GLY A 58 -6.43 1.05 -24.41
CA GLY A 58 -7.38 1.69 -25.32
C GLY A 58 -8.66 0.88 -25.50
N GLN A 59 -8.98 -0.02 -24.57
CA GLN A 59 -10.14 -0.90 -24.68
C GLN A 59 -10.74 -1.32 -23.34
N VAL A 60 -11.98 -1.84 -23.38
CA VAL A 60 -12.61 -2.57 -22.27
C VAL A 60 -13.26 -3.83 -22.82
N THR A 61 -12.91 -4.98 -22.25
CA THR A 61 -13.55 -6.27 -22.55
C THR A 61 -14.74 -6.47 -21.66
N LEU A 62 -15.92 -6.58 -22.26
CA LEU A 62 -17.20 -6.80 -21.60
C LEU A 62 -17.60 -8.28 -21.69
N GLN A 63 -18.25 -8.79 -20.65
CA GLN A 63 -18.90 -10.11 -20.65
C GLN A 63 -20.29 -10.04 -20.02
N TRP A 64 -21.27 -10.74 -20.58
CA TRP A 64 -22.67 -10.71 -20.11
C TRP A 64 -23.38 -12.06 -20.26
N THR A 65 -24.57 -12.19 -19.64
CA THR A 65 -25.40 -13.41 -19.74
C THR A 65 -26.04 -13.57 -21.12
N ALA A 66 -26.16 -14.81 -21.61
CA ALA A 66 -26.85 -15.08 -22.87
C ALA A 66 -28.36 -14.72 -22.80
N GLY A 67 -28.88 -14.18 -23.91
CA GLY A 67 -30.31 -13.96 -24.12
C GLY A 67 -31.06 -15.25 -24.49
N PRO A 68 -32.41 -15.24 -24.44
CA PRO A 68 -33.24 -16.39 -24.77
C PRO A 68 -33.25 -16.68 -26.29
N THR A 69 -33.85 -17.82 -26.68
CA THR A 69 -34.08 -18.19 -28.08
C THR A 69 -34.75 -17.05 -28.85
N GLY A 70 -34.22 -16.73 -30.04
CA GLY A 70 -34.65 -15.56 -30.84
C GLY A 70 -33.72 -14.34 -30.73
N THR A 71 -32.67 -14.42 -29.90
CA THR A 71 -31.58 -13.44 -29.87
C THR A 71 -30.76 -13.50 -31.17
N GLN A 72 -30.73 -12.40 -31.93
CA GLN A 72 -29.95 -12.25 -33.17
C GLN A 72 -28.71 -11.37 -32.99
N GLY A 73 -28.45 -10.93 -31.76
CA GLY A 73 -27.19 -10.32 -31.38
C GLY A 73 -27.34 -9.36 -30.22
N TYR A 74 -26.26 -8.63 -29.94
CA TYR A 74 -26.19 -7.67 -28.85
C TYR A 74 -25.76 -6.29 -29.36
N GLN A 75 -26.21 -5.26 -28.66
CA GLN A 75 -25.73 -3.90 -28.82
C GLN A 75 -25.13 -3.41 -27.51
N VAL A 76 -23.91 -2.91 -27.59
CA VAL A 76 -23.22 -2.22 -26.50
C VAL A 76 -23.45 -0.72 -26.67
N ARG A 77 -23.62 0.00 -25.56
CA ARG A 77 -23.45 1.45 -25.52
C ARG A 77 -22.48 1.86 -24.42
N PHE A 78 -21.75 2.95 -24.65
CA PHE A 78 -20.84 3.51 -23.66
C PHE A 78 -20.77 5.04 -23.72
N ARG A 79 -20.39 5.69 -22.61
CA ARG A 79 -20.22 7.16 -22.52
C ARG A 79 -19.19 7.55 -21.47
N VAL A 80 -18.76 8.81 -21.51
CA VAL A 80 -17.93 9.46 -20.48
C VAL A 80 -18.81 10.42 -19.67
N GLY A 81 -18.84 10.25 -18.34
CA GLY A 81 -19.66 11.10 -17.46
C GLY A 81 -21.14 11.17 -17.89
N SER A 82 -21.68 12.38 -17.97
CA SER A 82 -23.04 12.65 -18.47
C SER A 82 -23.12 12.89 -19.98
N GLY A 83 -22.05 12.59 -20.73
CA GLY A 83 -21.99 12.78 -22.18
C GLY A 83 -22.92 11.84 -22.96
N SER A 84 -22.91 12.03 -24.29
CA SER A 84 -23.73 11.26 -25.23
C SER A 84 -23.31 9.79 -25.29
N TRP A 85 -24.29 8.90 -25.45
CA TRP A 85 -24.05 7.47 -25.66
C TRP A 85 -23.49 7.19 -27.05
N VAL A 86 -22.44 6.39 -27.10
CA VAL A 86 -21.86 5.81 -28.32
C VAL A 86 -22.28 4.34 -28.40
N TYR A 87 -22.67 3.87 -29.59
CA TYR A 87 -23.22 2.52 -29.80
C TYR A 87 -22.29 1.64 -30.64
N ARG A 88 -22.24 0.34 -30.33
CA ARG A 88 -21.52 -0.70 -31.09
C ARG A 88 -22.36 -1.96 -31.21
N GLY A 89 -22.31 -2.62 -32.36
CA GLY A 89 -22.86 -3.97 -32.52
C GLY A 89 -21.84 -4.99 -32.03
N ALA A 90 -22.26 -5.95 -31.20
CA ALA A 90 -21.39 -6.99 -30.63
C ALA A 90 -21.61 -8.38 -31.26
N GLY A 91 -22.44 -8.48 -32.31
CA GLY A 91 -22.79 -9.77 -32.92
C GLY A 91 -23.50 -10.69 -31.93
N ASN A 92 -23.31 -12.00 -32.07
CA ASN A 92 -23.99 -13.03 -31.26
C ASN A 92 -23.19 -13.52 -30.05
N ASN A 93 -21.99 -12.97 -29.82
CA ASN A 93 -21.14 -13.37 -28.71
C ASN A 93 -21.62 -12.74 -27.40
N THR A 94 -21.38 -13.42 -26.29
CA THR A 94 -21.62 -12.92 -24.92
C THR A 94 -20.41 -12.18 -24.34
N ALA A 95 -19.43 -11.86 -25.18
CA ALA A 95 -18.26 -11.06 -24.85
C ALA A 95 -17.91 -10.13 -26.01
N TYR A 96 -17.43 -8.93 -25.69
CA TYR A 96 -17.04 -7.93 -26.69
C TYR A 96 -15.99 -6.96 -26.15
N ALA A 97 -14.92 -6.74 -26.92
CA ALA A 97 -13.93 -5.72 -26.63
C ALA A 97 -14.34 -4.39 -27.28
N VAL A 98 -14.68 -3.40 -26.46
CA VAL A 98 -14.90 -2.02 -26.91
C VAL A 98 -13.52 -1.36 -27.06
N THR A 99 -13.06 -1.17 -28.29
CA THR A 99 -11.75 -0.59 -28.61
C THR A 99 -11.84 0.88 -29.01
N GLY A 100 -10.68 1.56 -29.08
CA GLY A 100 -10.58 2.98 -29.45
C GLY A 100 -10.98 3.92 -28.32
N LEU A 101 -10.89 3.45 -27.08
CA LEU A 101 -11.13 4.23 -25.87
C LEU A 101 -9.85 4.98 -25.46
N THR A 102 -9.99 6.06 -24.71
CA THR A 102 -8.86 6.85 -24.20
C THR A 102 -8.44 6.33 -22.83
N ASN A 103 -7.16 5.96 -22.69
CA ASN A 103 -6.60 5.56 -21.39
C ASN A 103 -6.70 6.68 -20.36
N GLY A 104 -6.98 6.31 -19.10
CA GLY A 104 -7.22 7.26 -18.01
C GLY A 104 -8.63 7.88 -18.00
N THR A 105 -9.45 7.64 -19.03
CA THR A 105 -10.83 8.13 -19.08
C THR A 105 -11.81 7.07 -18.58
N LYS A 106 -12.65 7.39 -17.60
CA LYS A 106 -13.67 6.45 -17.09
C LYS A 106 -14.87 6.39 -18.05
N TYR A 107 -15.23 5.18 -18.47
CA TYR A 107 -16.39 4.91 -19.32
C TYR A 107 -17.43 4.10 -18.56
N GLU A 108 -18.71 4.38 -18.80
CA GLU A 108 -19.86 3.58 -18.36
C GLU A 108 -20.35 2.73 -19.54
N PHE A 109 -20.66 1.45 -19.32
CA PHE A 109 -21.05 0.47 -20.35
C PHE A 109 -22.39 -0.18 -20.03
N HIS A 110 -23.21 -0.39 -21.06
CA HIS A 110 -24.42 -1.20 -21.01
C HIS A 110 -24.55 -2.09 -22.24
N VAL A 111 -25.27 -3.19 -22.10
CA VAL A 111 -25.55 -4.13 -23.18
C VAL A 111 -27.05 -4.40 -23.27
N ARG A 112 -27.57 -4.59 -24.49
CA ARG A 112 -28.94 -5.06 -24.72
C ARG A 112 -28.99 -6.09 -25.83
N ILE A 113 -30.05 -6.89 -25.87
CA ILE A 113 -30.35 -7.87 -26.92
C ILE A 113 -30.98 -7.17 -28.14
N LYS A 114 -30.67 -7.68 -29.33
CA LYS A 114 -31.38 -7.45 -30.59
C LYS A 114 -32.07 -8.74 -31.05
N GLY A 115 -33.34 -8.65 -31.40
CA GLY A 115 -34.16 -9.76 -31.88
C GLY A 115 -34.24 -9.93 -33.40
N SER A 116 -35.12 -10.81 -33.84
CA SER A 116 -35.29 -11.26 -35.23
C SER A 116 -36.21 -10.44 -36.11
N THR A 117 -37.12 -9.66 -35.52
CA THR A 117 -37.94 -8.68 -36.26
C THR A 117 -37.31 -7.30 -36.08
N GLY A 118 -37.25 -6.53 -37.18
CA GLY A 118 -36.31 -5.44 -37.45
C GLY A 118 -36.03 -4.39 -36.36
N ASP A 119 -36.84 -4.29 -35.31
CA ASP A 119 -36.68 -3.33 -34.20
C ASP A 119 -36.90 -3.93 -32.79
N THR A 120 -37.02 -5.25 -32.63
CA THR A 120 -37.16 -5.86 -31.28
C THR A 120 -35.87 -5.78 -30.49
N THR A 121 -35.91 -5.11 -29.33
CA THR A 121 -34.77 -5.04 -28.40
C THR A 121 -35.21 -5.27 -26.96
N SER A 122 -34.27 -5.70 -26.11
CA SER A 122 -34.48 -5.67 -24.66
C SER A 122 -34.26 -4.25 -24.10
N GLY A 123 -34.60 -4.06 -22.82
CA GLY A 123 -33.97 -3.02 -22.01
C GLY A 123 -32.45 -3.19 -21.93
N TYR A 124 -31.75 -2.15 -21.48
CA TYR A 124 -30.31 -2.24 -21.20
C TYR A 124 -30.02 -2.96 -19.89
N SER A 125 -28.88 -3.63 -19.82
CA SER A 125 -28.30 -4.23 -18.62
C SER A 125 -28.08 -3.20 -17.50
N ASN A 126 -27.71 -3.70 -16.32
CA ASN A 126 -26.98 -2.91 -15.33
C ASN A 126 -25.76 -2.21 -15.98
N GLY A 127 -25.41 -1.04 -15.45
CA GLY A 127 -24.22 -0.29 -15.87
C GLY A 127 -22.99 -0.76 -15.11
N LEU A 128 -21.90 -1.04 -15.81
CA LEU A 128 -20.56 -1.17 -15.21
C LEU A 128 -19.67 -0.07 -15.75
N SER A 129 -18.71 0.39 -14.94
CA SER A 129 -17.71 1.36 -15.39
C SER A 129 -16.31 0.76 -15.39
N ALA A 130 -15.50 1.16 -16.36
CA ALA A 130 -14.08 0.84 -16.40
C ALA A 130 -13.29 2.01 -16.98
N THR A 131 -12.04 2.14 -16.54
CA THR A 131 -11.09 3.13 -17.06
C THR A 131 -10.00 2.36 -17.78
N PRO A 132 -9.94 2.39 -19.13
CA PRO A 132 -8.83 1.82 -19.88
C PRO A 132 -7.50 2.38 -19.35
N THR A 133 -6.48 1.53 -19.35
CA THR A 133 -5.13 1.90 -18.93
C THR A 133 -4.18 1.48 -20.04
N ALA A 134 -3.19 2.32 -20.34
CA ALA A 134 -2.18 1.97 -21.33
C ALA A 134 -1.56 0.61 -20.98
N ASP A 135 -1.21 -0.19 -21.99
CA ASP A 135 -0.35 -1.34 -21.74
C ASP A 135 1.02 -0.78 -21.41
N GLU A 136 1.27 -0.65 -20.11
CA GLU A 136 2.50 -0.08 -19.58
C GLU A 136 3.71 -0.98 -19.89
N CYS A 137 3.49 -2.12 -20.54
CA CYS A 137 4.49 -3.08 -20.98
C CYS A 137 4.52 -3.29 -22.50
N ALA A 138 3.92 -2.38 -23.28
CA ALA A 138 4.08 -2.36 -24.72
C ALA A 138 5.31 -1.55 -25.13
N GLY A 139 6.12 -2.07 -26.06
CA GLY A 139 7.26 -1.34 -26.63
C GLY A 139 8.41 -2.24 -27.05
N THR A 140 9.41 -1.65 -27.72
CA THR A 140 10.59 -2.37 -28.21
C THR A 140 11.67 -2.56 -27.14
N ALA A 141 11.72 -1.67 -26.14
CA ALA A 141 12.63 -1.74 -25.00
C ALA A 141 11.96 -2.35 -23.76
N VAL A 142 11.13 -3.38 -23.96
CA VAL A 142 10.43 -4.10 -22.89
C VAL A 142 10.83 -5.56 -22.87
N ARG A 143 10.93 -6.14 -21.67
CA ARG A 143 10.99 -7.58 -21.47
C ARG A 143 9.97 -8.05 -20.45
N HIS A 144 9.42 -9.25 -20.64
CA HIS A 144 8.40 -9.81 -19.76
C HIS A 144 8.93 -11.00 -18.96
N ILE A 145 8.56 -11.06 -17.69
CA ILE A 145 8.82 -12.16 -16.76
C ILE A 145 7.49 -12.67 -16.22
N THR A 146 7.31 -14.00 -16.24
CA THR A 146 6.26 -14.69 -15.50
C THR A 146 6.90 -15.69 -14.53
N VAL A 147 6.11 -16.27 -13.62
CA VAL A 147 6.61 -17.23 -12.61
C VAL A 147 7.36 -18.40 -13.26
N THR A 148 6.80 -18.98 -14.33
CA THR A 148 7.35 -20.18 -15.01
C THR A 148 8.02 -19.89 -16.35
N GLY A 149 7.93 -18.65 -16.83
CA GLY A 149 8.26 -18.27 -18.20
C GLY A 149 7.28 -18.87 -19.22
N ALA A 150 7.48 -18.54 -20.48
CA ALA A 150 6.69 -19.01 -21.61
C ALA A 150 7.52 -19.04 -22.91
N GLY A 151 7.14 -19.90 -23.85
CA GLY A 151 7.70 -19.93 -25.21
C GLY A 151 9.23 -19.99 -25.26
N THR A 152 9.82 -19.14 -26.11
CA THR A 152 11.27 -19.01 -26.33
C THR A 152 12.03 -18.41 -25.14
N ARG A 153 11.33 -17.81 -24.16
CA ARG A 153 11.89 -17.10 -23.01
C ARG A 153 12.83 -15.94 -23.38
N ASP A 154 12.64 -15.34 -24.56
CA ASP A 154 13.35 -14.12 -24.96
C ASP A 154 12.79 -12.84 -24.31
N GLY A 155 11.61 -12.94 -23.69
CA GLY A 155 10.91 -11.87 -22.99
C GLY A 155 10.29 -10.82 -23.89
N LEU A 156 10.28 -10.96 -25.22
CA LEU A 156 9.76 -9.93 -26.13
C LEU A 156 8.25 -9.71 -26.01
N THR A 157 7.51 -10.72 -25.56
CA THR A 157 6.06 -10.65 -25.31
C THR A 157 5.73 -11.45 -24.05
N ALA A 158 4.49 -11.31 -23.54
CA ALA A 158 4.01 -12.18 -22.47
C ALA A 158 4.03 -13.68 -22.87
N GLY A 159 3.77 -14.00 -24.15
CA GLY A 159 3.81 -15.37 -24.68
C GLY A 159 5.23 -15.97 -24.82
N THR A 160 6.26 -15.12 -24.73
CA THR A 160 7.67 -15.52 -24.74
C THR A 160 8.42 -15.09 -23.48
N ALA A 161 7.69 -14.87 -22.38
CA ALA A 161 8.24 -14.36 -21.13
C ALA A 161 9.38 -15.24 -20.55
N GLY A 162 10.39 -14.60 -19.97
CA GLY A 162 11.40 -15.29 -19.16
C GLY A 162 10.92 -15.57 -17.74
N THR A 163 11.83 -16.08 -16.90
CA THR A 163 11.65 -16.15 -15.44
C THR A 163 12.56 -15.12 -14.75
N LEU A 164 12.51 -15.02 -13.41
CA LEU A 164 13.45 -14.20 -12.66
C LEU A 164 14.92 -14.58 -12.89
N ALA A 165 15.22 -15.81 -13.30
CA ALA A 165 16.58 -16.20 -13.69
C ALA A 165 17.10 -15.40 -14.89
N ASN A 166 16.21 -14.88 -15.74
CA ASN A 166 16.55 -14.05 -16.89
C ASN A 166 16.69 -12.56 -16.54
N LEU A 167 16.37 -12.13 -15.32
CA LEU A 167 16.21 -10.73 -14.95
C LEU A 167 17.39 -9.85 -15.36
N ASN A 168 18.62 -10.22 -14.97
CA ASN A 168 19.80 -9.42 -15.31
C ASN A 168 20.09 -9.37 -16.81
N ALA A 169 19.89 -10.50 -17.52
CA ALA A 169 20.04 -10.52 -18.97
C ALA A 169 18.99 -9.63 -19.66
N PHE A 170 17.77 -9.58 -19.11
CA PHE A 170 16.70 -8.72 -19.61
C PHE A 170 16.95 -7.25 -19.32
N ILE A 171 17.44 -6.89 -18.13
CA ILE A 171 17.87 -5.53 -17.81
C ILE A 171 18.92 -5.05 -18.82
N GLN A 172 19.92 -5.90 -19.12
CA GLN A 172 20.93 -5.58 -20.12
C GLN A 172 20.32 -5.45 -21.53
N ALA A 173 19.39 -6.33 -21.91
CA ALA A 173 18.78 -6.34 -23.24
C ALA A 173 17.84 -5.15 -23.50
N VAL A 174 17.14 -4.66 -22.48
CA VAL A 174 16.27 -3.47 -22.64
C VAL A 174 17.08 -2.18 -22.66
N GLY A 175 18.28 -2.18 -22.06
CA GLY A 175 19.19 -1.03 -22.02
C GLY A 175 18.65 0.14 -21.17
N PRO A 176 19.41 1.25 -21.05
CA PRO A 176 19.01 2.43 -20.28
C PRO A 176 17.62 2.96 -20.67
N GLY A 177 16.79 3.24 -19.67
CA GLY A 177 15.40 3.68 -19.85
C GLY A 177 14.42 2.56 -20.22
N GLY A 178 14.90 1.34 -20.42
CA GLY A 178 14.06 0.19 -20.71
C GLY A 178 13.30 -0.35 -19.50
N GLN A 179 12.41 -1.31 -19.73
CA GLN A 179 11.53 -1.85 -18.70
C GLN A 179 11.50 -3.38 -18.70
N VAL A 180 11.57 -3.98 -17.52
CA VAL A 180 11.27 -5.40 -17.31
C VAL A 180 9.95 -5.50 -16.55
N CYS A 181 8.94 -6.01 -17.24
CA CYS A 181 7.60 -6.24 -16.75
C CYS A 181 7.50 -7.59 -16.05
N ILE A 182 7.17 -7.57 -14.77
CA ILE A 182 6.99 -8.75 -13.94
C ILE A 182 5.49 -8.94 -13.74
N HIS A 183 4.94 -9.95 -14.41
CA HIS A 183 3.52 -10.25 -14.38
C HIS A 183 3.09 -10.83 -13.03
N GLY A 184 1.81 -10.70 -12.69
CA GLY A 184 1.23 -11.22 -11.45
C GLY A 184 1.48 -12.71 -11.24
N GLY A 185 1.61 -13.08 -9.97
CA GLY A 185 1.94 -14.44 -9.54
C GLY A 185 2.87 -14.42 -8.33
N THR A 186 3.06 -15.58 -7.71
CA THR A 186 3.94 -15.75 -6.56
C THR A 186 5.33 -16.18 -7.01
N TYR A 187 6.32 -15.38 -6.67
CA TYR A 187 7.74 -15.60 -6.97
C TYR A 187 8.49 -15.97 -5.69
N GLY A 188 9.52 -16.80 -5.85
CA GLY A 188 10.48 -17.05 -4.77
C GLY A 188 11.35 -15.83 -4.47
N THR A 189 12.13 -15.94 -3.40
CA THR A 189 13.13 -14.95 -2.99
C THR A 189 14.53 -15.32 -3.49
N GLY A 190 15.53 -14.47 -3.22
CA GLY A 190 16.94 -14.72 -3.54
C GLY A 190 17.43 -14.09 -4.84
N THR A 191 16.69 -13.13 -5.40
CA THR A 191 17.07 -12.51 -6.67
C THR A 191 18.14 -11.44 -6.45
N THR A 192 19.32 -11.61 -7.06
CA THR A 192 20.33 -10.55 -7.09
C THR A 192 20.16 -9.72 -8.35
N VAL A 193 20.06 -8.40 -8.21
CA VAL A 193 20.02 -7.44 -9.32
C VAL A 193 21.38 -6.78 -9.46
N SER A 194 22.11 -7.17 -10.50
CA SER A 194 23.50 -6.76 -10.76
C SER A 194 23.67 -5.98 -12.06
N GLN A 195 22.58 -5.70 -12.76
CA GLN A 195 22.52 -4.84 -13.94
C GLN A 195 21.57 -3.67 -13.67
N GLY A 196 21.78 -2.56 -14.37
CA GLY A 196 20.95 -1.35 -14.24
C GLY A 196 21.04 -0.46 -15.48
N GLY A 197 20.36 0.68 -15.42
CA GLY A 197 20.35 1.66 -16.50
C GLY A 197 21.54 2.64 -16.45
N ALA A 198 21.32 3.83 -16.99
CA ALA A 198 22.25 4.95 -16.93
C ALA A 198 21.66 6.11 -16.12
N VAL A 199 22.50 7.08 -15.73
CA VAL A 199 22.06 8.30 -15.04
C VAL A 199 21.00 9.00 -15.91
N GLY A 200 19.86 9.33 -15.31
CA GLY A 200 18.71 9.93 -16.02
C GLY A 200 17.91 8.97 -16.92
N ALA A 201 18.34 7.71 -17.05
CA ALA A 201 17.66 6.66 -17.81
C ALA A 201 17.71 5.32 -17.06
N PRO A 202 17.08 5.22 -15.88
CA PRO A 202 17.08 3.99 -15.10
C PRO A 202 16.30 2.88 -15.81
N VAL A 203 16.66 1.63 -15.55
CA VAL A 203 15.81 0.49 -15.96
C VAL A 203 14.72 0.28 -14.93
N THR A 204 13.47 0.13 -15.38
CA THR A 204 12.32 -0.07 -14.51
C THR A 204 11.98 -1.55 -14.40
N LEU A 205 12.01 -2.10 -13.18
CA LEU A 205 11.50 -3.40 -12.80
C LEU A 205 10.07 -3.21 -12.28
N LYS A 206 9.09 -3.44 -13.16
CA LYS A 206 7.70 -3.05 -12.95
C LYS A 206 6.81 -4.27 -12.75
N GLY A 207 6.16 -4.37 -11.60
CA GLY A 207 5.04 -5.27 -11.43
C GLY A 207 3.81 -4.80 -12.20
N VAL A 208 3.14 -5.70 -12.93
CA VAL A 208 1.94 -5.40 -13.72
C VAL A 208 0.73 -6.21 -13.28
N GLU A 209 -0.22 -6.52 -14.18
CA GLU A 209 -1.52 -7.14 -13.87
C GLU A 209 -1.41 -8.23 -12.80
N GLY A 210 -2.21 -8.10 -11.74
CA GLY A 210 -2.22 -9.01 -10.59
C GLY A 210 -1.19 -8.74 -9.49
N ARG A 211 -0.25 -7.80 -9.69
CA ARG A 211 0.91 -7.46 -8.83
C ARG A 211 1.77 -8.68 -8.46
N PRO A 212 3.06 -8.74 -8.82
CA PRO A 212 3.92 -9.84 -8.43
C PRO A 212 4.14 -9.86 -6.91
N VAL A 213 3.95 -11.03 -6.32
CA VAL A 213 4.15 -11.28 -4.88
C VAL A 213 5.44 -12.06 -4.70
N PHE A 214 6.44 -11.48 -4.04
CA PHE A 214 7.67 -12.15 -3.64
C PHE A 214 7.49 -12.73 -2.25
N GLN A 215 7.56 -14.05 -2.16
CA GLN A 215 7.18 -14.78 -0.96
C GLN A 215 8.26 -15.77 -0.54
N SER A 216 8.45 -15.89 0.78
CA SER A 216 9.23 -16.97 1.38
C SER A 216 8.44 -17.65 2.50
N THR A 217 9.13 -18.41 3.35
CA THR A 217 8.54 -19.10 4.50
C THR A 217 8.87 -18.37 5.82
N PHE A 218 9.26 -17.10 5.76
CA PHE A 218 9.59 -16.34 6.97
C PHE A 218 8.31 -16.04 7.75
N GLU A 219 8.37 -16.19 9.07
CA GLU A 219 7.28 -15.83 9.96
C GLU A 219 7.75 -14.82 10.99
N ALA A 220 7.11 -13.65 10.95
CA ALA A 220 7.24 -12.59 11.92
C ALA A 220 6.85 -13.14 13.29
N SER A 221 7.83 -13.12 14.20
CA SER A 221 7.65 -13.47 15.60
C SER A 221 8.67 -12.69 16.42
N THR A 222 8.48 -12.71 17.74
CA THR A 222 9.37 -12.03 18.71
C THR A 222 10.86 -12.37 18.59
N ARG A 223 11.20 -13.50 17.96
CA ARG A 223 12.57 -13.99 17.79
C ARG A 223 13.09 -13.92 16.35
N ALA A 224 12.23 -13.68 15.37
CA ALA A 224 12.59 -13.76 13.96
C ALA A 224 13.26 -12.46 13.49
N LYS A 225 14.60 -12.46 13.45
CA LYS A 225 15.41 -11.25 13.18
C LYS A 225 15.96 -11.17 11.75
N SER A 226 16.02 -12.30 11.06
CA SER A 226 16.56 -12.43 9.71
C SER A 226 15.83 -13.53 8.98
N GLY A 227 15.92 -13.53 7.65
CA GLY A 227 15.30 -14.54 6.81
C GLY A 227 15.70 -14.37 5.35
N PRO A 228 15.02 -15.07 4.44
CA PRO A 228 15.28 -14.97 3.01
C PRO A 228 15.12 -13.54 2.49
N VAL A 229 16.06 -13.11 1.64
CA VAL A 229 16.08 -11.79 1.01
C VAL A 229 15.40 -11.88 -0.35
N ALA A 230 14.36 -11.10 -0.62
CA ALA A 230 13.70 -11.09 -1.92
C ALA A 230 14.62 -10.52 -3.01
N PHE A 231 15.10 -9.29 -2.84
CA PHE A 231 16.05 -8.66 -3.74
C PHE A 231 17.34 -8.24 -3.04
N THR A 232 18.49 -8.68 -3.57
CA THR A 232 19.79 -8.09 -3.26
C THR A 232 20.16 -7.11 -4.38
N VAL A 233 20.19 -5.81 -4.08
CA VAL A 233 20.42 -4.74 -5.06
C VAL A 233 21.91 -4.40 -5.09
N LYS A 234 22.54 -4.62 -6.25
CA LYS A 234 23.99 -4.40 -6.46
C LYS A 234 24.30 -3.50 -7.66
N ALA A 235 23.30 -2.88 -8.26
CA ALA A 235 23.46 -2.00 -9.43
C ALA A 235 22.76 -0.66 -9.24
N SER A 236 23.30 0.36 -9.91
CA SER A 236 22.77 1.73 -9.94
C SER A 236 21.69 1.92 -11.02
N ASN A 237 20.99 3.05 -10.98
CA ASN A 237 20.03 3.47 -12.01
C ASN A 237 18.89 2.45 -12.22
N LEU A 238 18.16 2.19 -11.15
CA LEU A 238 17.09 1.21 -11.11
C LEU A 238 15.82 1.82 -10.53
N VAL A 239 14.67 1.41 -11.06
CA VAL A 239 13.37 1.65 -10.44
C VAL A 239 12.71 0.31 -10.16
N PHE A 240 12.35 0.04 -8.90
CA PHE A 240 11.44 -1.03 -8.53
C PHE A 240 10.06 -0.42 -8.33
N HIS A 241 9.04 -0.99 -8.97
CA HIS A 241 7.72 -0.40 -9.01
C HIS A 241 6.60 -1.42 -8.89
N ASN A 242 5.60 -1.17 -8.05
CA ASN A 242 4.38 -2.00 -7.94
C ASN A 242 4.66 -3.46 -7.59
N LEU A 243 5.39 -3.70 -6.48
CA LEU A 243 5.75 -5.05 -6.01
C LEU A 243 5.10 -5.34 -4.67
N GLU A 244 4.86 -6.62 -4.38
CA GLU A 244 4.38 -7.08 -3.07
C GLU A 244 5.35 -8.06 -2.45
N PHE A 245 5.52 -7.99 -1.13
CA PHE A 245 6.38 -8.85 -0.34
C PHE A 245 5.57 -9.47 0.79
N ARG A 246 5.62 -10.79 0.92
CA ARG A 246 4.92 -11.51 1.99
C ARG A 246 5.82 -12.54 2.62
N HIS A 247 5.85 -12.63 3.95
CA HIS A 247 6.60 -13.68 4.63
C HIS A 247 8.06 -13.71 4.18
N VAL A 248 8.74 -12.55 4.12
CA VAL A 248 10.15 -12.44 3.70
C VAL A 248 11.01 -11.88 4.81
N GLY A 249 12.23 -12.37 4.96
CA GLY A 249 13.17 -11.77 5.91
C GLY A 249 13.47 -10.32 5.51
N THR A 250 13.85 -10.11 4.25
CA THR A 250 14.15 -8.77 3.73
C THR A 250 13.58 -8.52 2.34
N CYS A 251 12.87 -7.42 2.12
CA CYS A 251 12.35 -7.07 0.79
C CYS A 251 13.52 -6.65 -0.14
N PHE A 252 14.28 -5.63 0.28
CA PHE A 252 15.39 -5.05 -0.45
C PHE A 252 16.62 -4.96 0.45
N SER A 253 17.64 -5.73 0.10
CA SER A 253 18.94 -5.71 0.76
C SER A 253 19.95 -4.97 -0.10
N PHE A 254 20.57 -3.96 0.48
CA PHE A 254 21.64 -3.17 -0.12
C PHE A 254 22.98 -3.58 0.52
N LYS A 255 23.45 -4.75 0.12
CA LYS A 255 24.77 -5.33 0.48
C LYS A 255 25.64 -5.40 -0.76
N ALA A 256 26.27 -4.28 -1.08
CA ALA A 256 27.01 -4.10 -2.32
C ALA A 256 28.52 -4.03 -2.06
N ALA A 257 29.27 -4.81 -2.84
CA ALA A 257 30.74 -4.75 -2.84
C ALA A 257 31.27 -3.44 -3.47
N THR A 258 30.41 -2.70 -4.17
CA THR A 258 30.70 -1.43 -4.85
C THR A 258 29.57 -0.45 -4.61
N SER A 259 29.84 0.85 -4.73
CA SER A 259 28.83 1.89 -4.53
C SER A 259 27.63 1.72 -5.47
N VAL A 260 26.44 1.96 -4.93
CA VAL A 260 25.17 1.93 -5.66
C VAL A 260 24.54 3.31 -5.59
N SER A 261 23.92 3.75 -6.69
CA SER A 261 23.31 5.07 -6.77
C SER A 261 22.04 5.12 -7.61
N HIS A 262 21.20 6.14 -7.41
CA HIS A 262 20.01 6.41 -8.24
C HIS A 262 19.06 5.21 -8.28
N VAL A 263 18.65 4.74 -7.10
CA VAL A 263 17.70 3.63 -6.95
C VAL A 263 16.39 4.16 -6.40
N THR A 264 15.29 3.92 -7.09
CA THR A 264 13.94 4.22 -6.61
C THR A 264 13.20 2.94 -6.26
N LEU A 265 12.71 2.84 -5.04
CA LEU A 265 11.74 1.86 -4.58
C LEU A 265 10.39 2.57 -4.49
N SER A 266 9.44 2.19 -5.34
CA SER A 266 8.16 2.90 -5.44
C SER A 266 6.98 1.95 -5.42
N ARG A 267 5.89 2.38 -4.78
CA ARG A 267 4.60 1.69 -4.85
C ARG A 267 4.70 0.22 -4.44
N PHE A 268 5.23 -0.09 -3.26
CA PHE A 268 5.30 -1.48 -2.80
C PHE A 268 4.55 -1.71 -1.49
N ARG A 269 4.03 -2.93 -1.31
CA ARG A 269 3.47 -3.41 -0.05
C ARG A 269 4.32 -4.55 0.50
N ALA A 270 4.60 -4.54 1.78
CA ALA A 270 5.25 -5.61 2.50
C ALA A 270 4.44 -5.96 3.74
N GLU A 271 4.29 -7.25 3.99
CA GLU A 271 3.57 -7.77 5.14
C GLU A 271 4.30 -8.99 5.67
N ASN A 272 4.40 -9.09 7.00
CA ASN A 272 5.09 -10.19 7.68
C ASN A 272 6.56 -10.28 7.23
N VAL A 273 7.37 -9.32 7.70
CA VAL A 273 8.79 -9.19 7.30
C VAL A 273 9.72 -9.01 8.49
N ALA A 274 11.01 -9.31 8.37
CA ALA A 274 11.96 -8.91 9.42
C ALA A 274 12.34 -7.44 9.26
N THR A 275 12.87 -7.11 8.08
CA THR A 275 13.24 -5.75 7.69
C THR A 275 12.91 -5.51 6.24
N CYS A 276 12.13 -4.48 5.87
CA CYS A 276 11.80 -4.36 4.45
C CYS A 276 12.94 -3.75 3.62
N VAL A 277 13.47 -2.60 4.02
CA VAL A 277 14.64 -1.99 3.37
C VAL A 277 15.83 -2.04 4.32
N ASP A 278 16.89 -2.74 3.94
CA ASP A 278 18.09 -2.94 4.77
C ASP A 278 19.34 -2.45 4.03
N VAL A 279 19.79 -1.23 4.34
CA VAL A 279 21.11 -0.75 3.93
C VAL A 279 22.15 -1.23 4.93
N GLU A 280 23.24 -1.80 4.42
CA GLU A 280 24.27 -2.44 5.23
C GLU A 280 24.94 -1.48 6.22
N ARG A 281 25.19 -1.98 7.44
CA ARG A 281 25.93 -1.27 8.49
C ARG A 281 27.43 -1.55 8.42
N SER A 282 28.22 -0.67 9.03
CA SER A 282 29.68 -0.81 9.19
C SER A 282 30.41 -1.03 7.85
N SER A 283 29.95 -0.35 6.80
CA SER A 283 30.49 -0.46 5.44
C SER A 283 31.13 0.85 4.98
N THR A 284 32.08 0.77 4.06
CA THR A 284 32.63 1.94 3.37
C THR A 284 31.97 2.18 2.01
N THR A 285 31.10 1.27 1.56
CA THR A 285 30.36 1.41 0.30
C THR A 285 29.33 2.54 0.40
N ALA A 286 29.26 3.41 -0.61
CA ALA A 286 28.27 4.47 -0.67
C ALA A 286 26.95 4.00 -1.30
N PHE A 287 25.84 4.46 -0.73
CA PHE A 287 24.48 4.30 -1.25
C PHE A 287 23.86 5.69 -1.44
N THR A 288 23.98 6.24 -2.66
CA THR A 288 23.62 7.65 -2.92
C THR A 288 22.32 7.75 -3.72
N ASP A 289 21.44 8.69 -3.39
CA ASP A 289 20.17 8.87 -4.11
C ASP A 289 19.31 7.59 -4.10
N LEU A 290 19.02 7.11 -2.88
CA LEU A 290 17.99 6.10 -2.64
C LEU A 290 16.67 6.82 -2.38
N THR A 291 15.69 6.63 -3.26
CA THR A 291 14.32 7.08 -3.00
C THR A 291 13.43 5.90 -2.60
N ILE A 292 12.70 6.04 -1.50
CA ILE A 292 11.63 5.13 -1.07
C ILE A 292 10.34 5.94 -1.07
N ARG A 293 9.36 5.57 -1.91
CA ARG A 293 8.11 6.32 -2.01
C ARG A 293 6.88 5.45 -2.17
N ASP A 294 5.73 5.92 -1.67
CA ASP A 294 4.45 5.20 -1.75
C ASP A 294 4.58 3.76 -1.23
N ALA A 295 5.10 3.59 0.00
CA ALA A 295 5.40 2.27 0.54
C ALA A 295 4.53 1.93 1.74
N MET A 296 4.01 0.71 1.79
CA MET A 296 3.28 0.18 2.94
C MET A 296 4.02 -1.02 3.52
N ILE A 297 4.45 -0.94 4.79
CA ILE A 297 5.20 -2.00 5.48
C ILE A 297 4.43 -2.35 6.75
N LEU A 298 3.93 -3.58 6.81
CA LEU A 298 3.12 -4.12 7.89
C LEU A 298 3.80 -5.30 8.57
N GLN A 299 3.54 -5.48 9.86
CA GLN A 299 3.95 -6.67 10.62
C GLN A 299 5.46 -6.94 10.51
N PHE A 300 6.29 -5.92 10.71
CA PHE A 300 7.73 -6.09 10.74
C PHE A 300 8.24 -6.42 12.15
N THR A 301 9.36 -7.15 12.29
CA THR A 301 9.86 -7.57 13.62
C THR A 301 11.17 -6.93 14.06
N ARG A 302 11.98 -6.40 13.13
CA ARG A 302 13.28 -5.79 13.41
C ARG A 302 13.35 -4.34 12.95
N GLY A 303 12.95 -4.05 11.70
CA GLY A 303 13.10 -2.72 11.13
C GLY A 303 12.09 -2.46 10.03
N GLY A 304 11.42 -1.32 9.99
CA GLY A 304 10.72 -0.96 8.74
C GLY A 304 11.74 -0.67 7.64
N ILE A 305 12.55 0.37 7.86
CA ILE A 305 13.54 0.90 6.94
C ILE A 305 14.83 1.21 7.69
N PHE A 306 15.94 0.59 7.31
CA PHE A 306 17.27 0.90 7.83
C PHE A 306 18.08 1.65 6.78
N LEU A 307 18.38 2.91 7.07
CA LEU A 307 19.35 3.73 6.35
C LEU A 307 20.64 3.74 7.17
N ALA A 308 21.72 3.24 6.58
CA ALA A 308 22.98 3.03 7.28
C ALA A 308 24.18 3.51 6.47
N SER A 309 25.30 2.80 6.55
CA SER A 309 26.60 3.22 6.03
C SER A 309 26.52 3.71 4.59
N GLY A 310 27.02 4.92 4.36
CA GLY A 310 27.12 5.52 3.03
C GLY A 310 25.81 6.03 2.45
N THR A 311 24.68 5.94 3.16
CA THR A 311 23.39 6.47 2.70
C THR A 311 23.45 7.99 2.61
N ASN A 312 23.27 8.57 1.42
CA ASN A 312 23.22 10.01 1.28
C ASN A 312 22.42 10.53 0.09
N GLN A 313 21.98 11.79 0.16
CA GLN A 313 21.10 12.42 -0.83
C GLN A 313 19.80 11.62 -1.06
N SER A 314 19.27 11.03 0.01
CA SER A 314 18.17 10.06 -0.07
C SER A 314 16.85 10.65 0.40
N LEU A 315 15.75 10.09 -0.10
CA LEU A 315 14.39 10.51 0.19
C LEU A 315 13.55 9.32 0.64
N VAL A 316 12.87 9.47 1.77
CA VAL A 316 11.78 8.58 2.18
C VAL A 316 10.51 9.41 2.26
N GLU A 317 9.54 9.12 1.41
CA GLU A 317 8.30 9.88 1.36
C GLU A 317 7.06 9.00 1.21
N ASP A 318 5.92 9.45 1.72
CA ASP A 318 4.64 8.77 1.54
C ASP A 318 4.73 7.29 1.95
N VAL A 319 5.22 7.05 3.17
CA VAL A 319 5.40 5.70 3.72
C VAL A 319 4.46 5.46 4.88
N TYR A 320 3.89 4.27 4.95
CA TYR A 320 3.08 3.77 6.06
C TYR A 320 3.77 2.54 6.64
N VAL A 321 4.33 2.68 7.84
CA VAL A 321 5.14 1.66 8.52
C VAL A 321 4.45 1.32 9.84
N ASP A 322 3.81 0.17 9.91
CA ASP A 322 3.07 -0.27 11.10
C ASP A 322 3.54 -1.65 11.51
N MET A 323 4.00 -1.75 12.75
CA MET A 323 4.40 -3.04 13.30
C MET A 323 3.18 -3.92 13.61
N GLU A 324 2.00 -3.31 13.74
CA GLU A 324 0.72 -3.87 14.20
C GLU A 324 0.75 -4.33 15.67
N PRO A 325 -0.36 -4.12 16.42
CA PRO A 325 -0.37 -4.22 17.89
C PRO A 325 -0.11 -5.63 18.46
N ASP A 326 -0.27 -6.69 17.66
CA ASP A 326 -0.04 -8.08 18.09
C ASP A 326 1.42 -8.54 17.91
N GLN A 327 2.26 -7.74 17.25
CA GLN A 327 3.67 -8.04 17.09
C GLN A 327 4.47 -7.42 18.23
N ILE A 328 5.41 -8.18 18.80
CA ILE A 328 6.45 -7.67 19.70
C ILE A 328 7.78 -8.02 19.05
N GLY A 329 8.66 -7.05 18.89
CA GLY A 329 9.99 -7.24 18.32
C GLY A 329 11.04 -7.42 19.40
N GLY A 330 12.06 -8.22 19.10
CA GLY A 330 13.27 -8.28 19.91
C GLY A 330 13.25 -9.27 21.09
N GLN A 331 14.31 -10.07 21.17
CA GLN A 331 14.84 -10.65 22.40
C GLN A 331 16.32 -10.27 22.50
N GLY A 332 16.77 -9.89 23.70
CA GLY A 332 18.15 -9.49 23.98
C GLY A 332 18.40 -8.00 23.71
N SER A 333 19.55 -7.67 23.11
CA SER A 333 19.98 -6.29 22.81
C SER A 333 19.51 -5.76 21.45
N ASP A 334 18.74 -6.53 20.69
CA ASP A 334 18.25 -6.12 19.36
C ASP A 334 16.79 -5.72 19.44
N TYR A 335 16.53 -4.48 19.04
CA TYR A 335 15.26 -3.82 19.29
C TYR A 335 14.58 -3.40 17.98
N PRO A 336 13.25 -3.46 17.92
CA PRO A 336 12.52 -3.04 16.73
C PRO A 336 12.58 -1.51 16.59
N VAL A 337 12.73 -1.06 15.35
CA VAL A 337 12.73 0.36 14.99
C VAL A 337 11.87 0.56 13.74
N GLY A 338 11.08 1.63 13.69
CA GLY A 338 10.35 1.98 12.48
C GLY A 338 11.30 2.36 11.34
N ILE A 339 12.00 3.49 11.50
CA ILE A 339 13.02 3.96 10.55
C ILE A 339 14.32 4.25 11.31
N ALA A 340 15.40 3.61 10.92
CA ALA A 340 16.70 3.81 11.53
C ALA A 340 17.62 4.69 10.68
N LEU A 341 18.37 5.57 11.35
CA LEU A 341 19.36 6.48 10.77
C LEU A 341 20.72 6.19 11.42
N TYR A 342 21.49 5.31 10.80
CA TYR A 342 22.70 4.74 11.37
C TYR A 342 23.98 5.12 10.63
N ASP A 343 25.10 4.89 11.32
CA ASP A 343 26.46 5.01 10.80
C ASP A 343 26.67 6.37 10.10
N THR A 344 27.16 6.37 8.85
CA THR A 344 27.46 7.58 8.07
C THR A 344 26.29 8.09 7.25
N THR A 345 25.04 7.80 7.63
CA THR A 345 23.84 8.36 6.96
C THR A 345 23.84 9.88 7.02
N HIS A 346 23.69 10.56 5.88
CA HIS A 346 23.59 12.03 5.87
C HIS A 346 22.84 12.61 4.67
N ASN A 347 22.38 13.86 4.75
CA ASN A 347 21.60 14.51 3.67
C ASN A 347 20.36 13.68 3.29
N VAL A 348 19.53 13.34 4.28
CA VAL A 348 18.32 12.54 4.08
C VAL A 348 17.08 13.37 4.41
N THR A 349 16.06 13.26 3.58
CA THR A 349 14.72 13.81 3.88
C THR A 349 13.74 12.68 4.13
N LEU A 350 13.05 12.73 5.27
CA LEU A 350 11.91 11.89 5.61
C LEU A 350 10.68 12.80 5.63
N ARG A 351 9.68 12.55 4.78
CA ARG A 351 8.48 13.40 4.71
C ARG A 351 7.19 12.62 4.53
N ARG A 352 6.09 13.05 5.14
CA ARG A 352 4.80 12.34 5.04
C ARG A 352 4.94 10.86 5.40
N ALA A 353 5.73 10.57 6.43
CA ALA A 353 5.89 9.22 6.96
C ALA A 353 4.87 9.01 8.10
N THR A 354 4.11 7.92 8.03
CA THR A 354 3.30 7.42 9.13
C THR A 354 4.00 6.20 9.72
N VAL A 355 4.41 6.26 10.98
CA VAL A 355 5.06 5.14 11.68
C VAL A 355 4.29 4.81 12.95
N LEU A 356 3.92 3.55 13.13
CA LEU A 356 2.98 3.13 14.17
C LEU A 356 3.44 1.89 14.92
N ASN A 357 3.08 1.84 16.20
CA ASN A 357 3.04 0.63 17.04
C ASN A 357 4.37 -0.12 17.16
N VAL A 358 5.51 0.54 16.99
CA VAL A 358 6.82 -0.13 17.17
C VAL A 358 6.99 -0.53 18.64
N THR A 359 6.94 -1.83 18.91
CA THR A 359 6.87 -2.40 20.25
C THR A 359 7.99 -3.41 20.49
N GLY A 360 8.92 -3.08 21.39
CA GLY A 360 9.99 -3.99 21.79
C GLY A 360 9.72 -4.73 23.10
N MET A 361 10.73 -5.45 23.59
CA MET A 361 10.65 -6.24 24.82
C MET A 361 10.20 -5.39 26.04
N GLN A 362 9.13 -5.82 26.71
CA GLN A 362 8.51 -5.11 27.83
C GLN A 362 9.12 -5.44 29.21
N THR A 363 10.13 -6.32 29.27
CA THR A 363 10.84 -6.64 30.52
C THR A 363 12.29 -6.20 30.45
N GLY A 364 12.73 -5.36 31.39
CA GLY A 364 14.09 -4.78 31.40
C GLY A 364 14.18 -3.46 30.63
N TYR A 365 15.24 -3.29 29.84
CA TYR A 365 15.41 -2.09 29.01
C TYR A 365 14.42 -2.14 27.84
N THR A 366 13.40 -1.29 27.93
CA THR A 366 12.35 -1.16 26.93
C THR A 366 12.84 -0.35 25.74
N GLN A 367 12.60 -0.85 24.54
CA GLN A 367 12.87 -0.20 23.28
C GLN A 367 11.70 -0.40 22.33
N GLY A 368 11.71 0.31 21.20
CA GLY A 368 10.61 0.32 20.25
C GLY A 368 10.39 1.75 19.82
N ASP A 369 11.30 2.23 18.98
CA ASP A 369 11.34 3.63 18.55
C ASP A 369 10.72 3.77 17.15
N GLY A 370 9.98 4.87 16.93
CA GLY A 370 9.52 5.23 15.59
C GLY A 370 10.67 5.62 14.68
N ILE A 371 11.49 6.57 15.13
CA ILE A 371 12.83 6.86 14.60
C ILE A 371 13.87 6.49 15.65
N ASP A 372 14.93 5.79 15.24
CA ASP A 372 16.19 5.68 16.01
C ASP A 372 17.34 6.26 15.19
N GLY A 373 17.84 7.42 15.63
CA GLY A 373 18.92 8.13 14.97
C GLY A 373 20.19 8.21 15.80
N GLU A 374 21.31 7.81 15.22
CA GLU A 374 22.61 7.77 15.92
C GLU A 374 23.51 8.98 15.66
N SER A 375 24.45 9.22 16.59
CA SER A 375 25.30 10.44 16.61
C SER A 375 26.26 10.57 15.43
N THR A 376 26.54 9.45 14.76
CA THR A 376 27.37 9.41 13.55
C THR A 376 26.63 9.93 12.33
N ALA A 377 25.29 9.86 12.30
CA ALA A 377 24.48 10.38 11.21
C ALA A 377 24.31 11.91 11.30
N SER A 378 24.05 12.57 10.17
CA SER A 378 23.84 14.03 10.15
C SER A 378 22.91 14.55 9.07
N ASP A 379 22.52 15.82 9.18
CA ASP A 379 21.87 16.56 8.09
C ASP A 379 20.59 15.88 7.59
N VAL A 380 19.70 15.59 8.54
CA VAL A 380 18.42 14.91 8.28
C VAL A 380 17.27 15.89 8.50
N VAL A 381 16.31 15.91 7.57
CA VAL A 381 15.03 16.61 7.74
C VAL A 381 13.93 15.57 7.93
N LEU A 382 13.16 15.68 9.00
CA LEU A 382 11.91 14.96 9.23
C LEU A 382 10.77 15.98 9.19
N GLU A 383 9.83 15.83 8.25
CA GLU A 383 8.76 16.81 8.03
C GLU A 383 7.40 16.17 7.75
N ASP A 384 6.31 16.89 8.06
CA ASP A 384 4.94 16.51 7.69
C ASP A 384 4.55 15.06 8.07
N SER A 385 5.10 14.54 9.18
CA SER A 385 5.05 13.11 9.50
C SER A 385 4.21 12.82 10.76
N TYR A 386 3.82 11.57 10.94
CA TYR A 386 2.93 11.12 12.00
C TYR A 386 3.49 9.87 12.69
N PHE A 387 3.72 9.95 13.99
CA PHE A 387 4.25 8.85 14.81
C PHE A 387 3.31 8.55 15.96
N ARG A 388 2.99 7.27 16.19
CA ARG A 388 2.08 6.93 17.29
C ARG A 388 2.29 5.54 17.88
N GLY A 389 2.10 5.43 19.19
CA GLY A 389 1.97 4.14 19.86
C GLY A 389 3.28 3.37 20.02
N HIS A 390 4.41 4.05 19.89
CA HIS A 390 5.72 3.43 20.08
C HIS A 390 5.97 3.13 21.56
N GLU A 391 6.65 2.02 21.84
CA GLU A 391 6.89 1.58 23.21
C GLU A 391 7.86 2.53 23.94
N ASP A 392 8.85 3.11 23.25
CA ASP A 392 9.76 4.12 23.81
C ASP A 392 9.60 5.50 23.13
N GLY A 393 10.50 5.91 22.24
CA GLY A 393 10.47 7.20 21.55
C GLY A 393 9.62 7.19 20.27
N CYS A 394 8.74 8.18 20.06
CA CYS A 394 8.23 8.39 18.69
C CYS A 394 9.38 8.81 17.77
N VAL A 395 10.17 9.79 18.22
CA VAL A 395 11.41 10.19 17.58
C VAL A 395 12.52 10.15 18.62
N ASP A 396 13.38 9.13 18.59
CA ASP A 396 14.64 9.05 19.34
C ASP A 396 15.80 9.40 18.43
N THR A 397 16.50 10.50 18.74
CA THR A 397 17.57 10.95 17.85
C THR A 397 18.72 11.63 18.56
N LYS A 398 19.92 11.20 18.15
CA LYS A 398 21.23 11.80 18.40
C LYS A 398 21.81 12.39 17.10
N VAL A 399 21.03 12.45 16.02
CA VAL A 399 21.50 12.86 14.68
C VAL A 399 21.95 14.33 14.70
N ARG A 400 23.15 14.58 14.18
CA ARG A 400 23.69 15.94 14.06
C ARG A 400 22.90 16.75 13.05
N ASN A 401 22.59 17.99 13.38
CA ASN A 401 21.87 18.91 12.51
C ASN A 401 20.53 18.34 12.00
N MET A 402 19.82 17.53 12.79
CA MET A 402 18.49 17.08 12.42
C MET A 402 17.45 18.19 12.65
N LEU A 403 16.63 18.47 11.65
CA LEU A 403 15.44 19.30 11.78
C LEU A 403 14.19 18.41 11.78
N ILE A 404 13.41 18.48 12.85
CA ILE A 404 12.09 17.86 12.93
C ILE A 404 11.06 18.97 12.83
N ARG A 405 10.24 18.97 11.79
CA ARG A 405 9.22 19.99 11.58
C ARG A 405 7.86 19.44 11.26
N ASP A 406 6.81 20.18 11.58
CA ASP A 406 5.42 19.89 11.15
C ASP A 406 4.99 18.44 11.41
N THR A 407 5.54 17.84 12.49
CA THR A 407 5.43 16.41 12.79
C THR A 407 4.50 16.22 13.99
N VAL A 408 3.59 15.26 13.88
CA VAL A 408 2.69 14.83 14.95
C VAL A 408 3.27 13.60 15.62
N ALA A 409 3.38 13.62 16.95
CA ALA A 409 3.76 12.48 17.76
C ALA A 409 2.69 12.23 18.84
N ALA A 410 2.25 10.99 19.02
CA ALA A 410 1.18 10.66 19.94
C ALA A 410 1.41 9.34 20.69
N GLU A 411 1.03 9.28 21.97
CA GLU A 411 0.96 8.01 22.74
C GLU A 411 2.25 7.17 22.72
N CYS A 412 3.41 7.79 22.60
CA CYS A 412 4.69 7.14 22.86
C CYS A 412 5.04 7.27 24.35
N LYS A 413 6.03 6.52 24.85
CA LYS A 413 6.52 6.79 26.20
C LYS A 413 7.06 8.21 26.26
N ARG A 414 7.86 8.57 25.27
CA ARG A 414 8.29 9.95 25.01
C ARG A 414 8.04 10.28 23.55
N ASN A 415 7.37 11.38 23.29
CA ASN A 415 7.08 11.75 21.90
C ASN A 415 8.37 12.19 21.19
N PHE A 416 9.09 13.18 21.71
CA PHE A 416 10.35 13.64 21.12
C PHE A 416 11.53 13.44 22.09
N ARG A 417 12.37 12.42 21.86
CA ARG A 417 13.60 12.17 22.62
C ARG A 417 14.79 12.79 21.90
N LEU A 418 15.22 13.95 22.41
CA LEU A 418 16.19 14.81 21.75
C LEU A 418 17.51 14.74 22.51
N TRP A 419 18.47 13.97 21.98
CA TRP A 419 19.80 13.85 22.56
C TRP A 419 20.70 14.94 22.00
N GLN A 420 20.96 15.98 22.79
CA GLN A 420 21.91 17.06 22.45
C GLN A 420 23.37 16.69 22.77
N SER A 421 23.71 15.40 22.72
CA SER A 421 25.09 14.91 22.92
C SER A 421 26.01 15.23 21.72
N VAL A 422 25.46 15.88 20.70
CA VAL A 422 26.15 16.29 19.47
C VAL A 422 25.91 17.77 19.17
N THR A 423 26.69 18.37 18.28
CA THR A 423 26.56 19.81 17.93
C THR A 423 26.68 20.06 16.42
N PRO A 424 25.76 20.82 15.80
CA PRO A 424 24.45 21.18 16.36
C PRO A 424 23.63 19.90 16.56
N GLY A 425 22.90 19.80 17.68
CA GLY A 425 22.01 18.67 17.92
C GLY A 425 20.64 18.83 17.26
N PRO A 426 19.73 17.89 17.49
CA PRO A 426 18.41 17.89 16.86
C PRO A 426 17.58 19.09 17.34
N ARG A 427 16.78 19.68 16.44
CA ARG A 427 15.86 20.79 16.74
C ARG A 427 14.45 20.49 16.27
N VAL A 428 13.47 21.16 16.88
CA VAL A 428 12.05 20.97 16.59
C VAL A 428 11.37 22.30 16.27
N GLU A 429 10.55 22.32 15.22
CA GLU A 429 9.82 23.50 14.74
C GLU A 429 8.39 23.11 14.33
N GLY A 430 7.35 23.76 14.82
CA GLY A 430 5.97 23.48 14.37
C GLY A 430 5.40 22.11 14.76
N VAL A 431 6.07 21.35 15.63
CA VAL A 431 5.64 19.99 16.00
C VAL A 431 4.41 19.98 16.92
N SER A 432 3.62 18.90 16.86
CA SER A 432 2.49 18.67 17.76
C SER A 432 2.62 17.36 18.53
N SER A 433 2.48 17.39 19.84
CA SER A 433 2.74 16.28 20.75
C SER A 433 1.50 15.94 21.58
N TYR A 434 0.97 14.73 21.46
CA TYR A 434 -0.28 14.31 22.12
C TYR A 434 -0.07 13.15 23.10
N GLN A 435 -0.60 13.27 24.31
CA GLN A 435 -0.75 12.19 25.31
C GLN A 435 0.45 11.23 25.46
N PRO A 436 1.71 11.70 25.58
CA PRO A 436 2.83 10.79 25.89
C PRO A 436 2.65 10.16 27.28
N ARG A 437 3.29 9.01 27.55
CA ARG A 437 3.20 8.37 28.88
C ARG A 437 4.13 9.01 29.93
N ASP A 438 5.27 9.57 29.51
CA ASP A 438 6.28 10.20 30.39
C ASP A 438 6.44 11.70 30.10
N GLY A 439 6.78 12.06 28.85
CA GLY A 439 7.00 13.46 28.49
C GLY A 439 6.81 13.78 27.01
N HIS A 440 6.40 15.01 26.72
CA HIS A 440 6.29 15.52 25.35
C HIS A 440 7.67 15.58 24.69
N PHE A 441 8.66 16.04 25.46
CA PHE A 441 10.07 16.07 25.10
C PHE A 441 10.89 15.30 26.13
N PHE A 442 12.06 14.81 25.73
CA PHE A 442 13.06 14.25 26.64
C PHE A 442 14.44 14.84 26.36
N MET A 443 15.20 15.09 27.42
CA MET A 443 16.57 15.63 27.37
C MET A 443 17.50 14.92 28.36
N HIS A 444 18.73 14.68 27.93
CA HIS A 444 19.82 14.12 28.77
C HIS A 444 20.98 15.10 29.01
N THR A 445 21.31 15.93 28.01
CA THR A 445 22.36 16.95 28.12
C THR A 445 22.07 18.11 27.16
N GLY A 446 22.87 19.17 27.23
CA GLY A 446 22.92 20.25 26.25
C GLY A 446 21.73 21.20 26.27
N THR A 447 21.59 21.96 25.18
CA THR A 447 20.53 22.96 25.03
C THR A 447 19.67 22.62 23.83
N THR A 448 18.36 22.53 24.05
CA THR A 448 17.36 22.39 22.98
C THR A 448 16.63 23.72 22.84
N THR A 449 16.46 24.17 21.61
CA THR A 449 15.49 25.22 21.27
C THR A 449 14.34 24.59 20.50
N ALA A 450 13.12 24.84 20.96
CA ALA A 450 11.89 24.40 20.35
C ALA A 450 11.04 25.61 19.97
N LYS A 451 10.56 25.65 18.72
CA LYS A 451 9.79 26.79 18.19
C LYS A 451 8.42 26.34 17.71
N ASP A 452 7.40 27.13 18.00
CA ASP A 452 6.02 26.95 17.55
C ASP A 452 5.46 25.55 17.85
N ILE A 453 5.76 25.05 19.05
CA ILE A 453 5.39 23.71 19.47
C ILE A 453 3.99 23.67 20.10
N ALA A 454 3.23 22.63 19.77
CA ALA A 454 1.93 22.36 20.38
C ALA A 454 1.99 21.09 21.23
N VAL A 455 1.52 21.16 22.48
CA VAL A 455 1.49 20.02 23.40
C VAL A 455 0.09 19.83 23.94
N TYR A 456 -0.39 18.59 23.95
CA TYR A 456 -1.74 18.25 24.39
C TYR A 456 -1.69 17.01 25.27
N SER A 457 -1.82 17.19 26.57
CA SER A 457 -1.98 16.09 27.52
C SER A 457 -3.04 16.41 28.56
N SER A 458 -3.81 15.37 28.89
CA SER A 458 -4.73 15.34 30.05
C SER A 458 -4.29 14.30 31.08
N ASN A 459 -3.11 13.72 30.88
CA ASN A 459 -2.49 12.71 31.75
C ASN A 459 -1.33 13.34 32.55
N ALA A 460 -0.63 12.55 33.35
CA ALA A 460 0.41 13.05 34.23
C ALA A 460 1.73 13.44 33.52
N ALA A 461 1.78 13.42 32.19
CA ALA A 461 2.98 13.70 31.41
C ALA A 461 3.52 15.11 31.64
N LYS A 462 4.83 15.21 31.57
CA LYS A 462 5.57 16.47 31.67
C LYS A 462 5.71 17.11 30.28
N LEU A 463 5.92 18.42 30.22
CA LEU A 463 6.44 19.03 29.00
C LEU A 463 7.78 18.38 28.66
N VAL A 464 8.69 18.27 29.64
CA VAL A 464 10.02 17.69 29.44
C VAL A 464 10.33 16.62 30.48
N ALA A 465 10.72 15.42 30.05
CA ALA A 465 11.34 14.42 30.90
C ALA A 465 12.86 14.61 30.88
N TYR A 466 13.47 14.79 32.06
CA TYR A 466 14.90 15.04 32.17
C TYR A 466 15.64 13.82 32.70
N ASP A 467 16.79 13.55 32.11
CA ASP A 467 17.83 12.64 32.60
C ASP A 467 19.17 13.41 32.65
N CYS A 468 19.17 14.50 33.41
CA CYS A 468 20.26 15.47 33.42
C CYS A 468 20.95 15.43 34.78
N SER A 469 22.23 15.81 34.82
CA SER A 469 23.03 15.83 36.04
C SER A 469 23.87 17.10 36.12
N SER A 470 24.53 17.33 37.26
CA SER A 470 25.46 18.46 37.39
C SER A 470 26.64 18.38 36.40
N SER A 471 27.03 17.18 35.98
CA SER A 471 28.05 16.94 34.95
C SER A 471 27.49 16.92 33.52
N SER A 472 26.17 16.97 33.34
CA SER A 472 25.49 17.01 32.03
C SER A 472 24.20 17.84 32.15
N PRO A 473 24.32 19.18 32.22
CA PRO A 473 23.19 20.06 32.42
C PRO A 473 22.29 20.13 31.18
N CYS A 474 21.00 20.40 31.39
CA CYS A 474 20.01 20.53 30.32
C CYS A 474 19.28 21.86 30.36
N THR A 475 19.19 22.53 29.23
CA THR A 475 18.38 23.74 29.05
C THR A 475 17.35 23.53 27.95
N PHE A 476 16.06 23.65 28.28
CA PHE A 476 14.98 23.61 27.30
C PHE A 476 14.40 25.01 27.11
N ASN A 477 14.66 25.62 25.94
CA ASN A 477 14.08 26.89 25.55
C ASN A 477 12.90 26.64 24.60
N ALA A 478 11.77 27.28 24.87
CA ALA A 478 10.57 27.19 24.04
C ALA A 478 10.05 28.58 23.66
N GLU A 479 9.75 28.75 22.38
CA GLU A 479 9.08 29.92 21.82
C GLU A 479 7.76 29.47 21.18
N GLY A 480 6.66 30.18 21.44
CA GLY A 480 5.36 29.89 20.80
C GLY A 480 4.68 28.61 21.30
N LEU A 481 4.92 28.23 22.56
CA LEU A 481 4.33 27.01 23.16
C LEU A 481 2.80 27.15 23.33
N ARG A 482 2.03 26.25 22.72
CA ARG A 482 0.56 26.24 22.82
C ARG A 482 -0.01 24.87 23.18
N GLY A 483 -1.27 24.85 23.60
CA GLY A 483 -2.05 23.62 23.79
C GLY A 483 -2.51 23.41 25.22
N THR A 484 -2.55 22.17 25.69
CA THR A 484 -3.01 21.82 27.04
C THR A 484 -2.04 20.90 27.77
N LEU A 485 -1.90 21.13 29.07
CA LEU A 485 -1.29 20.18 30.01
C LEU A 485 -2.31 19.83 31.10
N LEU A 486 -2.05 18.80 31.90
CA LEU A 486 -2.91 18.48 33.03
C LEU A 486 -3.01 19.63 34.04
N ASP A 487 -1.86 20.16 34.44
CA ASP A 487 -1.74 21.26 35.42
C ASP A 487 -0.43 22.04 35.21
N ALA A 488 -0.28 23.17 35.90
CA ALA A 488 0.87 24.07 35.75
C ALA A 488 2.20 23.42 36.19
N ALA A 489 2.19 22.45 37.10
CA ALA A 489 3.41 21.77 37.53
C ALA A 489 4.00 20.90 36.41
N LYS A 490 3.21 20.56 35.38
CA LYS A 490 3.67 19.83 34.19
C LYS A 490 4.45 20.67 33.18
N LEU A 491 4.45 22.00 33.29
CA LEU A 491 5.23 22.85 32.38
C LEU A 491 6.74 22.58 32.53
N ASN A 492 7.20 22.42 33.78
CA ASN A 492 8.52 21.94 34.21
C ASN A 492 9.78 22.29 33.36
N ALA A 493 9.79 23.37 32.59
CA ALA A 493 10.90 23.77 31.73
C ALA A 493 12.06 24.37 32.54
N THR A 494 13.30 24.01 32.18
CA THR A 494 14.52 24.56 32.81
C THR A 494 15.05 25.83 32.15
N GLY A 495 14.65 26.12 30.91
CA GLY A 495 15.06 27.31 30.17
C GLY A 495 13.94 28.34 30.00
N THR A 496 14.12 29.22 29.02
CA THR A 496 13.18 30.32 28.75
C THR A 496 11.95 29.81 28.01
N VAL A 497 10.76 30.19 28.46
CA VAL A 497 9.48 29.93 27.76
C VAL A 497 8.82 31.25 27.40
N THR A 498 8.66 31.55 26.11
CA THR A 498 8.11 32.82 25.61
C THR A 498 6.91 32.62 24.71
N GLY A 499 6.00 33.61 24.69
CA GLY A 499 4.83 33.60 23.82
C GLY A 499 3.88 32.42 24.03
N ASN A 500 3.80 31.87 25.24
CA ASN A 500 3.03 30.64 25.49
C ASN A 500 1.54 30.92 25.71
N THR A 501 0.69 30.01 25.23
CA THR A 501 -0.76 30.02 25.39
C THR A 501 -1.25 28.63 25.85
N LEU A 502 -0.83 28.22 27.04
CA LEU A 502 -1.23 26.94 27.64
C LEU A 502 -2.55 27.07 28.39
N VAL A 503 -3.41 26.07 28.22
CA VAL A 503 -4.59 25.82 29.05
C VAL A 503 -4.32 24.58 29.91
N TYR A 504 -4.98 24.47 31.06
CA TYR A 504 -4.82 23.33 31.96
C TYR A 504 -6.11 22.53 32.12
N GLY A 505 -5.99 21.21 32.28
CA GLY A 505 -7.09 20.30 32.62
C GLY A 505 -8.11 20.06 31.51
N GLN A 506 -7.80 20.42 30.26
CA GLN A 506 -8.71 20.17 29.13
C GLN A 506 -8.58 18.74 28.61
N ALA A 507 -9.69 18.20 28.12
CA ALA A 507 -9.69 16.94 27.40
C ALA A 507 -8.91 17.08 26.08
N VAL A 508 -8.27 15.99 25.65
CA VAL A 508 -7.44 15.96 24.45
C VAL A 508 -7.99 14.93 23.46
N ALA A 509 -8.17 15.36 22.22
CA ALA A 509 -8.42 14.47 21.08
C ALA A 509 -7.13 14.32 20.27
N ILE A 510 -6.75 13.08 19.98
CA ILE A 510 -5.61 12.77 19.11
C ILE A 510 -6.10 12.85 17.66
N PRO A 511 -5.35 13.48 16.74
CA PRO A 511 -5.69 13.50 15.32
C PRO A 511 -5.83 12.06 14.77
N PRO A 512 -6.70 11.84 13.77
CA PRO A 512 -6.74 10.54 13.11
C PRO A 512 -5.40 10.24 12.44
N VAL A 513 -5.05 8.96 12.38
CA VAL A 513 -3.86 8.48 11.67
C VAL A 513 -4.02 8.83 10.19
N PRO A 514 -3.10 9.60 9.58
CA PRO A 514 -3.13 9.85 8.16
C PRO A 514 -2.72 8.59 7.41
N ASN A 515 -3.36 8.34 6.27
CA ASN A 515 -2.84 7.40 5.28
C ASN A 515 -2.10 8.21 4.21
N PRO A 516 -0.75 8.30 4.27
CA PRO A 516 0.03 9.06 3.31
C PRO A 516 0.16 8.32 1.98
N THR A 517 -0.36 7.10 1.87
CA THR A 517 -0.22 6.27 0.67
C THR A 517 -1.57 6.05 -0.02
N SER A 518 -1.52 5.81 -1.33
CA SER A 518 -2.69 5.37 -2.11
C SER A 518 -3.05 3.90 -1.89
N PHE A 519 -2.29 3.16 -1.08
CA PHE A 519 -2.59 1.78 -0.73
C PHE A 519 -3.66 1.78 0.35
N THR A 520 -4.77 1.10 0.10
CA THR A 520 -5.77 0.80 1.12
C THR A 520 -5.12 -0.05 2.21
N PRO A 521 -5.20 0.37 3.50
CA PRO A 521 -4.78 -0.45 4.62
C PRO A 521 -5.51 -1.78 4.64
#